data_AF-A0AAD4PIR4-F1
#
_entry.id   AF-A0AAD4PIR4-F1
#
_cell.length_a   1.000
_cell.length_b   1.000
_cell.length_c   1.000
_cell.angle_alpha   90.00
_cell.angle_beta   90.00
_cell.angle_gamma   90.00
#
_symmetry.space_group_name_H-M   'P 1'
#
loop_
_entity.id
_entity.type
_entity.pdbx_description
1 polymer ?
#
loop_
_entity_poly.entity_id
_entity_poly.type
_entity_poly.pdbx_seq_one_letter_code
_entity_poly.pdbx_strand_id
1 'polypeptide(L)' 'IMIVKGTKGKPKLLMGGFEYFRNNSRGSKTYWLCARNRYMRCSARIITCSSTGELVVKNQLHNHSPH' A
#
# COMPACT_ATOMS: atom_id res chain seq x y z
N ILE A 1 8.95 -6.54 -1.73
CA ILE A 1 7.93 -5.50 -1.97
C ILE A 1 8.15 -4.91 -3.35
N MET A 2 7.11 -4.64 -4.12
CA MET A 2 7.24 -4.09 -5.47
C MET A 2 6.24 -2.95 -5.70
N ILE A 3 6.71 -1.84 -6.26
CA ILE A 3 5.82 -0.78 -6.75
C ILE A 3 5.67 -0.98 -8.25
N VAL A 4 4.45 -1.24 -8.70
CA VAL A 4 4.12 -1.51 -10.10
C VAL A 4 3.22 -0.40 -10.65
N LYS A 5 3.30 -0.15 -11.95
CA LYS A 5 2.36 0.75 -12.63
C LYS A 5 1.05 0.00 -12.84
N GLY A 6 -0.03 0.46 -12.22
CA GLY A 6 -1.36 -0.10 -12.43
C GLY A 6 -1.87 0.14 -13.84
N THR A 7 -2.90 -0.60 -14.24
CA THR A 7 -3.52 -0.52 -15.58
C THR A 7 -4.00 0.88 -15.96
N LYS A 8 -4.41 1.69 -14.96
CA LYS A 8 -4.81 3.10 -15.13
C LYS A 8 -3.66 4.10 -14.97
N GLY A 9 -2.41 3.63 -15.05
CA GLY A 9 -1.19 4.43 -14.89
C GLY A 9 -0.87 4.87 -13.45
N LYS A 10 -1.77 4.61 -12.48
CA LYS A 10 -1.54 4.91 -11.06
C LYS A 10 -0.65 3.84 -10.43
N PRO A 11 0.35 4.21 -9.61
CA PRO A 11 1.20 3.22 -8.96
C PRO A 11 0.41 2.40 -7.94
N LYS A 12 0.74 1.11 -7.85
CA LYS A 12 0.25 0.16 -6.87
C LYS A 12 1.44 -0.48 -6.16
N LEU A 13 1.27 -0.85 -4.90
CA LEU A 13 2.30 -1.52 -4.11
C LEU A 13 1.85 -2.95 -3.82
N LEU A 14 2.76 -3.90 -4.05
CA LEU A 14 2.56 -5.33 -3.85
C LEU A 14 3.43 -5.81 -2.70
N MET A 15 2.79 -6.39 -1.67
CA MET A 15 3.49 -6.96 -0.52
C MET A 15 2.69 -8.14 0.05
N GLY A 16 3.34 -9.31 0.16
CA GLY A 16 2.76 -10.48 0.83
C GLY A 16 1.46 -11.00 0.20
N GLY A 17 1.30 -10.92 -1.12
CA GLY A 17 0.06 -11.31 -1.81
C GLY A 17 -1.09 -10.30 -1.67
N PHE A 18 -0.80 -9.09 -1.15
CA PHE A 18 -1.76 -8.02 -1.03
C PHE A 18 -1.37 -6.82 -1.89
N GLU A 19 -2.39 -6.22 -2.51
CA GLU A 19 -2.26 -4.98 -3.26
C GLU A 19 -2.60 -3.78 -2.37
N TYR A 20 -1.88 -2.69 -2.57
CA TYR A 20 -2.11 -1.43 -1.90
C TYR A 20 -2.18 -0.28 -2.92
N PHE A 21 -3.11 0.65 -2.69
CA PHE A 21 -3.21 1.89 -3.48
C PHE A 21 -2.59 3.05 -2.72
N ARG A 22 -2.02 3.99 -3.47
CA ARG A 22 -1.49 5.23 -2.90
C ARG A 22 -2.64 6.09 -2.38
N ASN A 23 -2.68 6.31 -1.07
CA ASN A 23 -3.68 7.15 -0.42
C ASN A 23 -3.26 8.62 -0.41
N ASN A 24 -2.06 8.91 0.08
CA ASN A 24 -1.52 10.27 0.06
C ASN A 24 0.01 10.26 0.07
N SER A 25 0.62 11.38 -0.29
CA SER A 25 2.07 11.60 -0.23
C SER A 25 2.37 12.89 0.53
N ARG A 26 3.30 12.87 1.48
CA ARG A 26 3.72 14.04 2.25
C ARG A 26 5.25 14.04 2.38
N GLY A 27 5.89 15.00 1.71
CA GLY A 27 7.35 15.01 1.57
C GLY A 27 7.83 13.73 0.91
N SER A 28 8.81 13.06 1.52
CA SER A 28 9.33 11.77 1.05
C SER A 28 8.46 10.56 1.45
N LYS A 29 7.46 10.74 2.31
CA LYS A 29 6.61 9.63 2.78
C LYS A 29 5.40 9.46 1.89
N THR A 30 5.21 8.24 1.38
CA THR A 30 4.01 7.83 0.65
C THR A 30 3.22 6.83 1.49
N TYR A 31 1.93 7.10 1.67
CA TYR A 31 1.01 6.29 2.46
C TYR A 31 0.19 5.40 1.54
N TRP A 32 0.18 4.11 1.84
CA TRP A 32 -0.45 3.06 1.07
C TRP A 32 -1.52 2.36 1.91
N LEU A 33 -2.72 2.26 1.36
CA LEU A 33 -3.83 1.53 1.98
C LEU A 33 -4.11 0.26 1.20
N CYS A 34 -4.52 -0.80 1.88
CA CYS A 34 -4.92 -2.03 1.22
C CYS A 34 -5.97 -1.74 0.14
N ALA A 35 -5.87 -2.39 -1.02
CA ALA A 35 -6.83 -2.29 -2.12
C ALA A 35 -8.26 -2.53 -1.64
N ARG A 36 -8.45 -3.46 -0.69
CA ARG A 36 -9.76 -3.78 -0.12
C ARG A 36 -10.26 -2.80 0.95
N ASN A 37 -9.48 -1.78 1.34
CA ASN A 37 -9.88 -0.79 2.36
C ASN A 37 -11.23 -0.13 2.02
N ARG A 38 -11.48 0.23 0.75
CA ARG A 38 -12.72 0.92 0.37
C ARG A 38 -13.97 0.03 0.39
N TYR A 39 -13.82 -1.28 0.17
CA TYR A 39 -14.96 -2.20 0.02
C TYR A 39 -15.17 -3.08 1.25
N MET A 40 -14.08 -3.52 1.89
CA MET A 40 -14.07 -4.45 3.04
C MET A 40 -13.63 -3.76 4.34
N ARG A 41 -13.38 -2.44 4.32
CA ARG A 41 -12.83 -1.68 5.48
C ARG A 41 -11.54 -2.30 6.04
N CYS A 42 -10.78 -2.99 5.20
CA CYS A 42 -9.48 -3.56 5.56
C CYS A 42 -8.55 -2.44 6.07
N SER A 43 -8.01 -2.62 7.27
CA SER A 43 -7.24 -1.59 7.98
C SER A 43 -5.73 -1.68 7.72
N ALA A 44 -5.28 -2.63 6.88
CA ALA A 44 -3.87 -2.80 6.56
C ALA A 44 -3.28 -1.58 5.84
N ARG A 45 -2.10 -1.14 6.30
CA ARG A 45 -1.47 0.13 5.92
C ARG A 45 0.04 0.04 5.91
N ILE A 46 0.64 0.63 4.89
CA ILE A 46 2.08 0.69 4.66
C ILE A 46 2.48 2.13 4.37
N ILE A 47 3.70 2.49 4.75
CA ILE A 47 4.32 3.77 4.41
C ILE A 47 5.67 3.47 3.76
N THR A 48 5.98 4.12 2.64
CA THR A 48 7.31 4.07 2.01
C THR A 48 7.96 5.44 2.09
N CYS A 49 9.28 5.49 2.28
CA CYS A 49 10.05 6.72 2.30
C CYS A 49 10.97 6.77 1.08
N SER A 50 10.74 7.68 0.14
CA SER A 50 11.55 7.76 -1.08
C SER A 50 12.97 8.28 -0.85
N SER A 51 13.19 9.06 0.21
CA SER A 51 14.50 9.64 0.52
C SER A 51 15.45 8.63 1.20
N THR A 52 14.91 7.69 1.97
CA THR A 52 15.70 6.69 2.71
C THR A 52 15.54 5.27 2.16
N GLY A 53 14.55 5.04 1.29
CA GLY A 53 14.17 3.70 0.85
C GLY A 53 13.40 2.89 1.89
N GLU A 54 13.14 3.45 3.08
CA GLU A 54 12.54 2.71 4.19
C GLU A 54 11.08 2.33 3.92
N LEU A 55 10.74 1.14 4.41
CA LEU A 55 9.39 0.61 4.45
C LEU A 55 8.91 0.53 5.90
N VAL A 56 7.88 1.29 6.22
CA VAL A 56 7.22 1.23 7.53
C VAL A 56 5.86 0.58 7.39
N VAL A 57 5.76 -0.61 7.96
CA VAL A 57 4.51 -1.33 8.13
C VAL A 57 3.75 -0.75 9.32
N LYS A 58 2.57 -0.17 9.10
CA LYS A 58 1.73 0.39 10.17
C LYS A 58 0.71 -0.62 10.71
N ASN A 59 0.09 -1.38 9.81
CA ASN A 59 -0.84 -2.46 10.18
C ASN A 59 -0.81 -3.54 9.10
N GLN A 60 -0.67 -4.80 9.50
CA GLN A 60 -0.63 -5.98 8.62
C GLN A 60 -1.88 -6.86 8.73
N LEU A 61 -2.81 -6.52 9.62
CA LEU A 61 -4.03 -7.29 9.76
C LEU A 61 -4.95 -7.03 8.56
N HIS A 62 -5.08 -8.05 7.73
CA HIS A 62 -6.07 -8.11 6.66
C HIS A 62 -7.26 -8.91 7.13
N ASN A 63 -8.46 -8.43 6.81
CA ASN A 63 -9.72 -9.12 7.09
C ASN A 63 -10.24 -9.90 5.87
N HIS A 64 -9.35 -10.21 4.94
CA HIS A 64 -9.64 -10.93 3.72
C HIS A 64 -8.43 -11.76 3.30
N SER A 65 -8.66 -12.74 2.45
CA SER A 65 -7.59 -13.54 1.86
C SER A 65 -6.70 -12.70 0.93
N PRO A 66 -5.43 -13.11 0.74
CA PRO A 66 -4.57 -12.58 -0.34
C PRO A 66 -5.25 -12.72 -1.71
N HIS A 67 -4.84 -11.87 -2.65
CA HIS A 67 -5.39 -11.86 -4.02
C HIS A 67 -4.36 -12.31 -5.03
#